data_AF-A0A351G021-F1
#
_entry.id   AF-A0A351G021-F1
#
_cell.length_a   1.000
_cell.length_b   1.000
_cell.length_c   1.000
_cell.angle_alpha   90.00
_cell.angle_beta   90.00
_cell.angle_gamma   90.00
#
_symmetry.space_group_name_H-M   'P 1'
#
loop_
_entity.id
_entity.type
_entity.pdbx_description
1 polymer ?
#
loop_
_entity_poly.entity_id
_entity_poly.type
_entity_poly.pdbx_seq_one_letter_code
_entity_poly.pdbx_strand_id
1 'polypeptide(L)'
;YLTSGVSGHGSRSFYYPPQAKTNCNQCHMPFVTSDDFGAQPFGDKGELGVHDHLFASANTGIAWLLDRDEIVKRHQDALQDIVNVDIFAVRADGEIDGQLTAPLRPSVPSLEPGREYLIEVVIRTLGVGHTLTQGTSDSNQLWLEVQAKSGDKFIGTSGMIDPQKGNEVDPWAHFVNTFMLDKDGNRISRRNAQDIFTPLYSHQIPPGAGQTVHYLLRVPEDADGPITFDVKLNYRKFDTLYMTYVAMTNRKLGKTIRGDDGRDLTKEPYQNDLPITVMATDRVTFPLAGQTDEAIEQTPTRLPAWQRWNDYGIGLLLSGKTHLRQAAEAFTEVEKLERWDGPINLARTYNAEGRLDEATAALERAMQYNTEKGFPRWTWSWLTGVINRQQSRYPEAIENFQAVLDVHTAEMQERHLDFSRDYIVLNLLGQSQFDLGIKRKRQKQDDESARLFAAAIETFQKTLQLDPENVTAHHNLHKLYQQLEDEENAAHHEQLHRRYKRDNTAQSTAVRKAREKYPAANKAAEAIVKYELHLP
;
A
#
# COMPACT_ATOMS: atom_id res chain seq x y z
N TYR A 1 -6.68 3.56 10.99
CA TYR A 1 -7.98 3.69 10.32
C TYR A 1 -8.24 5.13 9.93
N LEU A 2 -7.98 6.13 10.80
CA LEU A 2 -8.20 7.57 10.53
C LEU A 2 -7.61 8.13 9.23
N THR A 3 -6.65 7.46 8.61
CA THR A 3 -6.04 7.87 7.33
C THR A 3 -6.58 7.11 6.11
N SER A 4 -7.64 6.32 6.26
CA SER A 4 -8.22 5.46 5.22
C SER A 4 -9.55 6.00 4.71
N GLY A 5 -9.67 6.18 3.40
CA GLY A 5 -10.92 6.54 2.74
C GLY A 5 -11.97 5.43 2.81
N VAL A 6 -11.55 4.17 2.96
CA VAL A 6 -12.48 3.05 3.19
C VAL A 6 -13.16 3.18 4.55
N SER A 7 -12.44 3.65 5.58
CA SER A 7 -13.03 3.92 6.89
C SER A 7 -13.82 5.23 6.97
N GLY A 8 -13.79 6.04 5.90
CA GLY A 8 -14.48 7.33 5.82
C GLY A 8 -13.72 8.51 6.41
N HIS A 9 -12.48 8.33 6.87
CA HIS A 9 -11.74 9.37 7.60
C HIS A 9 -10.53 9.96 6.87
N GLY A 10 -9.99 9.27 5.86
CA GLY A 10 -8.81 9.73 5.13
C GLY A 10 -9.15 10.48 3.85
N SER A 11 -8.88 11.79 3.81
CA SER A 11 -9.20 12.69 2.69
C SER A 11 -8.28 12.55 1.47
N ARG A 12 -7.30 11.65 1.53
CA ARG A 12 -6.19 11.55 0.57
C ARG A 12 -6.18 10.28 -0.26
N SER A 13 -7.22 9.45 -0.13
CA SER A 13 -7.33 8.16 -0.83
C SER A 13 -7.51 8.36 -2.33
N PHE A 14 -7.08 7.38 -3.13
CA PHE A 14 -7.30 7.40 -4.58
C PHE A 14 -8.72 6.97 -4.92
N TYR A 15 -9.27 6.03 -4.15
CA TYR A 15 -10.64 5.56 -4.28
C TYR A 15 -11.37 5.67 -2.94
N TYR A 16 -12.67 5.96 -3.01
CA TYR A 16 -13.58 6.00 -1.88
C TYR A 16 -14.72 5.01 -2.11
N PRO A 17 -15.10 4.20 -1.12
CA PRO A 17 -16.19 3.25 -1.28
C PRO A 17 -17.53 3.99 -1.46
N PRO A 18 -18.55 3.34 -2.05
CA PRO A 18 -19.90 3.88 -2.06
C PRO A 18 -20.41 4.20 -0.65
N GLN A 19 -20.07 3.37 0.33
CA GLN A 19 -20.30 3.64 1.76
C GLN A 19 -19.06 3.26 2.57
N ALA A 20 -18.68 4.11 3.52
CA ALA A 20 -17.57 3.85 4.42
C ALA A 20 -17.86 2.68 5.36
N LYS A 21 -16.80 1.94 5.70
CA LYS A 21 -16.78 0.88 6.72
C LYS A 21 -16.07 1.40 7.96
N THR A 22 -16.82 1.98 8.87
CA THR A 22 -16.28 2.76 10.01
C THR A 22 -15.72 1.90 11.14
N ASN A 23 -15.93 0.57 11.11
CA ASN A 23 -15.40 -0.35 12.11
C ASN A 23 -14.83 -1.63 11.48
N CYS A 24 -13.87 -2.27 12.16
CA CYS A 24 -13.27 -3.53 11.69
C CYS A 24 -14.25 -4.70 11.75
N ASN A 25 -15.23 -4.68 12.64
CA ASN A 25 -16.21 -5.75 12.83
C ASN A 25 -17.08 -5.94 11.58
N GLN A 26 -17.42 -4.87 10.87
CA GLN A 26 -18.17 -4.93 9.61
C GLN A 26 -17.42 -5.70 8.52
N CYS A 27 -16.07 -5.75 8.57
CA CYS A 27 -15.26 -6.50 7.61
C CYS A 27 -14.91 -7.91 8.11
N HIS A 28 -14.55 -8.05 9.39
CA HIS A 28 -13.96 -9.30 9.90
C HIS A 28 -14.91 -10.13 10.79
N MET A 29 -15.98 -9.53 11.32
CA MET A 29 -16.91 -10.17 12.26
C MET A 29 -18.34 -10.03 11.74
N PRO A 30 -18.67 -10.66 10.59
CA PRO A 30 -20.01 -10.59 10.03
C PRO A 30 -21.05 -11.10 11.02
N PHE A 31 -22.28 -10.62 10.90
CA PHE A 31 -23.37 -11.09 11.75
C PHE A 31 -23.74 -12.53 11.42
N VAL A 32 -24.00 -13.31 12.46
CA VAL A 32 -24.50 -14.67 12.38
C VAL A 32 -25.76 -14.74 13.23
N THR A 33 -26.82 -15.32 12.66
CA THR A 33 -28.06 -15.56 13.39
C THR A 33 -27.78 -16.37 14.65
N SER A 34 -28.30 -15.92 15.78
CA SER A 34 -28.09 -16.56 17.07
C SER A 34 -29.26 -16.26 18.01
N ASP A 35 -29.59 -17.24 18.84
CA ASP A 35 -30.53 -17.16 19.95
C ASP A 35 -29.80 -17.02 21.31
N ASP A 36 -28.49 -16.78 21.30
CA ASP A 36 -27.70 -16.51 22.51
C ASP A 36 -28.25 -15.32 23.29
N PHE A 37 -28.02 -15.33 24.61
CA PHE A 37 -28.41 -14.23 25.51
C PHE A 37 -27.92 -12.84 25.05
N GLY A 38 -26.77 -12.78 24.38
CA GLY A 38 -26.19 -11.56 23.85
C GLY A 38 -26.71 -11.14 22.47
N ALA A 39 -27.58 -11.92 21.84
CA ALA A 39 -28.07 -11.64 20.48
C ALA A 39 -28.86 -10.31 20.45
N GLN A 40 -28.58 -9.51 19.42
CA GLN A 40 -29.24 -8.23 19.19
C GLN A 40 -29.97 -8.26 17.85
N PRO A 41 -31.09 -7.51 17.70
CA PRO A 41 -31.74 -7.35 16.41
C PRO A 41 -30.78 -6.73 15.39
N PHE A 42 -30.66 -7.33 14.21
CA PHE A 42 -29.80 -6.88 13.13
C PHE A 42 -30.52 -6.87 11.78
N GLY A 43 -30.11 -5.95 10.89
CA GLY A 43 -30.70 -5.74 9.57
C GLY A 43 -32.12 -5.16 9.60
N ASP A 44 -32.67 -4.87 8.42
CA ASP A 44 -33.98 -4.22 8.28
C ASP A 44 -35.15 -5.05 8.83
N LYS A 45 -34.96 -6.37 8.96
CA LYS A 45 -35.94 -7.32 9.50
C LYS A 45 -35.79 -7.57 11.00
N GLY A 46 -34.76 -7.02 11.64
CA GLY A 46 -34.53 -7.14 13.08
C GLY A 46 -34.27 -8.57 13.55
N GLU A 47 -33.65 -9.40 12.73
CA GLU A 47 -33.32 -10.79 13.10
C GLU A 47 -32.28 -10.81 14.22
N LEU A 48 -32.47 -11.67 15.23
CA LEU A 48 -31.52 -11.79 16.33
C LEU A 48 -30.21 -12.42 15.84
N GLY A 49 -29.10 -11.76 16.13
CA GLY A 49 -27.77 -12.24 15.77
C GLY A 49 -26.67 -11.69 16.66
N VAL A 50 -25.50 -12.29 16.53
CA VAL A 50 -24.25 -11.85 17.17
C VAL A 50 -23.18 -11.59 16.11
N HIS A 51 -22.17 -10.80 16.44
CA HIS A 51 -20.97 -10.70 15.62
C HIS A 51 -20.15 -11.98 15.70
N ASP A 52 -19.71 -12.50 14.57
CA ASP A 52 -18.88 -13.69 14.53
C ASP A 52 -17.52 -13.46 15.21
N HIS A 53 -17.21 -14.27 16.22
CA HIS A 53 -15.96 -14.19 16.97
C HIS A 53 -14.76 -14.89 16.29
N LEU A 54 -14.94 -15.55 15.15
CA LEU A 54 -13.82 -16.15 14.41
C LEU A 54 -12.79 -15.11 13.94
N PHE A 55 -13.24 -13.89 13.63
CA PHE A 55 -12.46 -12.86 12.94
C PHE A 55 -11.88 -13.37 11.60
N ALA A 56 -12.67 -13.25 10.53
CA ALA A 56 -12.32 -13.71 9.20
C ALA A 56 -10.98 -13.11 8.69
N SER A 57 -10.31 -13.84 7.80
CA SER A 57 -8.98 -13.51 7.21
C SER A 57 -7.81 -13.22 8.19
N ALA A 58 -7.95 -13.44 9.51
CA ALA A 58 -6.86 -13.21 10.46
C ALA A 58 -5.68 -14.19 10.33
N ASN A 59 -5.96 -15.50 10.25
CA ASN A 59 -4.93 -16.49 10.51
C ASN A 59 -5.24 -17.92 10.00
N THR A 60 -4.84 -18.24 8.76
CA THR A 60 -4.91 -19.62 8.25
C THR A 60 -3.96 -20.58 8.98
N GLY A 61 -2.83 -20.09 9.49
CA GLY A 61 -1.76 -20.94 10.03
C GLY A 61 -2.09 -21.58 11.37
N ILE A 62 -2.65 -20.84 12.32
CA ILE A 62 -3.03 -21.37 13.64
C ILE A 62 -4.19 -22.37 13.52
N ALA A 63 -5.18 -22.07 12.68
CA ALA A 63 -6.27 -23.01 12.41
C ALA A 63 -5.75 -24.34 11.86
N TRP A 64 -4.80 -24.30 10.92
CA TRP A 64 -4.17 -25.50 10.38
C TRP A 64 -3.36 -26.27 11.44
N LEU A 65 -2.58 -25.59 12.28
CA LEU A 65 -1.80 -26.21 13.36
C LEU A 65 -2.68 -26.91 14.41
N LEU A 66 -3.95 -26.54 14.50
CA LEU A 66 -4.95 -27.12 15.40
C LEU A 66 -5.92 -28.10 14.70
N ASP A 67 -5.60 -28.52 13.46
CA ASP A 67 -6.41 -29.45 12.67
C ASP A 67 -7.86 -28.95 12.42
N ARG A 68 -8.01 -27.64 12.18
CA ARG A 68 -9.30 -26.96 11.93
C ARG A 68 -9.43 -26.55 10.46
N ASP A 69 -9.46 -27.53 9.57
CA ASP A 69 -9.47 -27.30 8.11
C ASP A 69 -10.72 -26.51 7.66
N GLU A 70 -11.85 -26.64 8.36
CA GLU A 70 -13.06 -25.83 8.13
C GLU A 70 -12.82 -24.35 8.42
N ILE A 71 -12.03 -24.03 9.45
CA ILE A 71 -11.68 -22.66 9.81
C ILE A 71 -10.63 -22.09 8.85
N VAL A 72 -9.68 -22.92 8.41
CA VAL A 72 -8.74 -22.55 7.33
C VAL A 72 -9.54 -22.10 6.11
N LYS A 73 -10.50 -22.91 5.65
CA LYS A 73 -11.33 -22.60 4.48
C LYS A 73 -12.07 -21.26 4.64
N ARG A 74 -12.68 -21.01 5.80
CA ARG A 74 -13.35 -19.72 6.08
C ARG A 74 -12.41 -18.52 6.00
N HIS A 75 -11.17 -18.65 6.49
CA HIS A 75 -10.16 -17.59 6.32
C HIS A 75 -9.75 -17.41 4.86
N GLN A 76 -9.60 -18.50 4.09
CA GLN A 76 -9.24 -18.46 2.67
C GLN A 76 -10.33 -17.80 1.83
N ASP A 77 -11.60 -18.10 2.10
CA ASP A 77 -12.75 -17.50 1.41
C ASP A 77 -12.81 -15.99 1.67
N ALA A 78 -12.51 -15.55 2.88
CA ALA A 78 -12.41 -14.12 3.22
C ALA A 78 -11.18 -13.39 2.63
N LEU A 79 -10.23 -14.12 2.05
CA LEU A 79 -9.07 -13.57 1.33
C LEU A 79 -9.29 -13.52 -0.19
N GLN A 80 -10.43 -14.00 -0.68
CA GLN A 80 -10.82 -13.88 -2.10
C GLN A 80 -11.38 -12.48 -2.39
N ASP A 81 -11.22 -12.03 -3.64
CA ASP A 81 -11.79 -10.78 -4.17
C ASP A 81 -11.38 -9.46 -3.46
N ILE A 82 -10.46 -9.51 -2.47
CA ILE A 82 -9.93 -8.33 -1.79
C ILE A 82 -8.68 -7.73 -2.46
N VAL A 83 -8.21 -8.36 -3.52
CA VAL A 83 -7.09 -7.92 -4.34
C VAL A 83 -7.32 -8.31 -5.79
N ASN A 84 -6.73 -7.53 -6.70
CA ASN A 84 -6.61 -7.90 -8.10
C ASN A 84 -5.13 -7.89 -8.49
N VAL A 85 -4.75 -8.77 -9.42
CA VAL A 85 -3.48 -8.72 -10.14
C VAL A 85 -3.82 -8.49 -11.60
N ASP A 86 -3.12 -7.56 -12.25
CA ASP A 86 -3.30 -7.24 -13.66
C ASP A 86 -1.94 -7.18 -14.36
N ILE A 87 -1.73 -8.04 -15.36
CA ILE A 87 -0.65 -7.93 -16.33
C ILE A 87 -1.05 -6.78 -17.28
N PHE A 88 -0.56 -5.59 -16.94
CA PHE A 88 -1.07 -4.34 -17.47
C PHE A 88 -0.39 -3.96 -18.78
N ALA A 89 0.94 -4.06 -18.83
CA ALA A 89 1.72 -3.57 -19.95
C ALA A 89 2.96 -4.40 -20.23
N VAL A 90 3.55 -4.17 -21.41
CA VAL A 90 4.89 -4.62 -21.75
C VAL A 90 5.71 -3.44 -22.27
N ARG A 91 6.98 -3.36 -21.88
CA ARG A 91 7.97 -2.45 -22.45
C ARG A 91 9.01 -3.22 -23.25
N ALA A 92 9.38 -2.66 -24.40
CA ALA A 92 10.48 -3.17 -25.21
C ALA A 92 11.84 -3.02 -24.49
N ASP A 93 12.82 -3.82 -24.92
CA ASP A 93 14.23 -3.77 -24.52
C ASP A 93 14.52 -4.01 -23.03
N GLY A 94 13.53 -4.49 -22.26
CA GLY A 94 13.71 -4.77 -20.82
C GLY A 94 13.93 -3.53 -19.95
N GLU A 95 13.66 -2.33 -20.47
CA GLU A 95 13.94 -1.06 -19.81
C GLU A 95 12.69 -0.30 -19.36
N ILE A 96 12.81 0.46 -18.26
CA ILE A 96 11.70 1.22 -17.67
C ILE A 96 11.27 2.44 -18.49
N ASP A 97 12.11 2.88 -19.42
CA ASP A 97 11.85 3.92 -20.40
C ASP A 97 11.69 3.35 -21.83
N GLY A 98 11.73 2.02 -21.97
CA GLY A 98 11.43 1.32 -23.21
C GLY A 98 10.00 1.60 -23.69
N GLN A 99 9.78 1.39 -25.00
CA GLN A 99 8.49 1.66 -25.64
C GLN A 99 7.37 0.86 -24.96
N LEU A 100 6.38 1.56 -24.43
CA LEU A 100 5.25 0.99 -23.71
C LEU A 100 4.14 0.53 -24.67
N THR A 101 3.69 -0.71 -24.51
CA THR A 101 2.42 -1.19 -25.09
C THR A 101 1.43 -1.46 -23.95
N ALA A 102 0.38 -0.64 -23.87
CA ALA A 102 -0.60 -0.65 -22.79
C ALA A 102 -1.94 -0.02 -23.22
N PRO A 103 -3.06 -0.38 -22.58
CA PRO A 103 -3.19 -1.56 -21.72
C PRO A 103 -3.13 -2.83 -22.58
N LEU A 104 -2.58 -3.90 -22.04
CA LEU A 104 -2.67 -5.22 -22.68
C LEU A 104 -4.11 -5.71 -22.63
N ARG A 105 -4.59 -6.28 -23.74
CA ARG A 105 -5.95 -6.77 -24.00
C ARG A 105 -6.94 -5.65 -24.41
N PRO A 106 -7.76 -5.89 -25.45
CA PRO A 106 -7.99 -7.17 -26.12
C PRO A 106 -6.85 -7.62 -27.05
N SER A 107 -5.99 -6.70 -27.48
CA SER A 107 -4.79 -7.01 -28.26
C SER A 107 -3.52 -7.05 -27.38
N VAL A 108 -2.54 -7.82 -27.84
CA VAL A 108 -1.21 -7.92 -27.24
C VAL A 108 -0.17 -7.85 -28.37
N PRO A 109 1.04 -7.34 -28.13
CA PRO A 109 2.09 -7.34 -29.14
C PRO A 109 2.68 -8.74 -29.30
N SER A 110 3.24 -9.02 -30.47
CA SER A 110 4.10 -10.20 -30.67
C SER A 110 5.46 -9.96 -30.01
N LEU A 111 6.01 -10.98 -29.36
CA LEU A 111 7.37 -10.94 -28.81
C LEU A 111 8.36 -11.57 -29.79
N GLU A 112 9.56 -11.00 -29.88
CA GLU A 112 10.64 -11.49 -30.73
C GLU A 112 11.55 -12.46 -29.95
N PRO A 113 11.93 -13.61 -30.54
CA PRO A 113 12.99 -14.46 -30.01
C PRO A 113 14.30 -13.69 -29.79
N GLY A 114 15.01 -14.00 -28.70
CA GLY A 114 16.28 -13.38 -28.35
C GLY A 114 16.17 -11.95 -27.78
N ARG A 115 14.96 -11.40 -27.63
CA ARG A 115 14.74 -10.07 -27.03
C ARG A 115 14.38 -10.14 -25.56
N GLU A 116 14.61 -9.01 -24.88
CA GLU A 116 14.18 -8.79 -23.51
C GLU A 116 12.98 -7.84 -23.47
N TYR A 117 12.06 -8.11 -22.55
CA TYR A 117 10.86 -7.33 -22.32
C TYR A 117 10.65 -7.09 -20.84
N LEU A 118 10.14 -5.91 -20.48
CA LEU A 118 9.71 -5.63 -19.12
C LEU A 118 8.19 -5.81 -19.04
N ILE A 119 7.73 -6.83 -18.32
CA ILE A 119 6.31 -7.06 -18.06
C ILE A 119 5.91 -6.30 -16.80
N GLU A 120 4.88 -5.47 -16.94
CA GLU A 120 4.41 -4.55 -15.90
C GLU A 120 3.14 -5.11 -15.25
N VAL A 121 3.28 -5.55 -14.00
CA VAL A 121 2.22 -6.20 -13.23
C VAL A 121 1.73 -5.25 -12.14
N VAL A 122 0.42 -5.05 -12.05
CA VAL A 122 -0.22 -4.20 -11.04
C VAL A 122 -0.91 -5.06 -9.99
N ILE A 123 -0.57 -4.89 -8.72
CA ILE A 123 -1.30 -5.43 -7.58
C ILE A 123 -2.22 -4.34 -7.03
N ARG A 124 -3.51 -4.61 -6.89
CA ARG A 124 -4.52 -3.62 -6.48
C ARG A 124 -5.36 -4.08 -5.29
N THR A 125 -5.48 -3.28 -4.24
CA THR A 125 -6.30 -3.61 -3.03
C THR A 125 -7.78 -3.28 -3.17
N LEU A 126 -8.66 -4.26 -3.11
CA LEU A 126 -10.11 -4.08 -3.24
C LEU A 126 -10.80 -4.24 -1.88
N GLY A 127 -11.57 -3.24 -1.45
CA GLY A 127 -12.35 -3.34 -0.20
C GLY A 127 -11.53 -3.45 1.11
N VAL A 128 -10.19 -3.40 1.06
CA VAL A 128 -9.34 -3.48 2.27
C VAL A 128 -9.32 -2.13 3.00
N GLY A 129 -9.71 -2.13 4.29
CA GLY A 129 -9.83 -0.91 5.11
C GLY A 129 -8.51 -0.34 5.67
N HIS A 130 -7.44 -1.12 5.61
CA HIS A 130 -6.10 -0.80 6.07
C HIS A 130 -5.05 -1.19 5.02
N THR A 131 -3.77 -0.95 5.30
CA THR A 131 -2.68 -1.42 4.44
C THR A 131 -2.70 -2.94 4.26
N LEU A 132 -2.38 -3.45 3.08
CA LEU A 132 -2.17 -4.87 2.84
C LEU A 132 -0.67 -5.15 2.74
N THR A 133 -0.07 -6.01 3.56
CA THR A 133 -0.65 -6.69 4.73
C THR A 133 -0.72 -5.77 5.97
N GLN A 134 -1.42 -6.12 7.04
CA GLN A 134 -1.44 -5.34 8.29
C GLN A 134 -1.33 -6.23 9.54
N GLY A 135 -0.93 -5.61 10.66
CA GLY A 135 -0.86 -6.20 11.99
C GLY A 135 0.38 -7.07 12.20
N THR A 136 0.76 -7.84 11.18
CA THR A 136 1.85 -8.83 11.22
C THR A 136 2.63 -8.87 9.90
N SER A 137 2.88 -7.68 9.33
CA SER A 137 3.47 -7.53 7.98
C SER A 137 4.93 -7.98 7.85
N ASP A 138 5.60 -8.25 8.98
CA ASP A 138 6.97 -8.77 9.07
C ASP A 138 7.07 -10.30 8.82
N SER A 139 5.94 -11.00 8.95
CA SER A 139 5.86 -12.45 9.14
C SER A 139 4.79 -13.12 8.28
N ASN A 140 3.75 -12.36 7.89
CA ASN A 140 2.89 -12.74 6.78
C ASN A 140 3.74 -12.85 5.51
N GLN A 141 3.62 -13.96 4.79
CA GLN A 141 4.28 -14.16 3.51
C GLN A 141 3.26 -13.98 2.40
N LEU A 142 3.25 -12.79 1.78
CA LEU A 142 2.44 -12.45 0.63
C LEU A 142 3.41 -12.17 -0.52
N TRP A 143 3.37 -12.95 -1.61
CA TRP A 143 4.35 -12.86 -2.70
C TRP A 143 3.72 -13.11 -4.06
N LEU A 144 4.37 -12.57 -5.09
CA LEU A 144 4.06 -12.91 -6.47
C LEU A 144 4.85 -14.16 -6.89
N GLU A 145 4.14 -15.16 -7.39
CA GLU A 145 4.69 -16.28 -8.16
C GLU A 145 4.44 -15.99 -9.64
N VAL A 146 5.50 -16.06 -10.44
CA VAL A 146 5.46 -15.81 -11.89
C VAL A 146 6.03 -17.00 -12.64
N GLN A 147 5.36 -17.37 -13.74
CA GLN A 147 5.80 -18.40 -14.65
C GLN A 147 5.65 -17.91 -16.10
N ALA A 148 6.72 -18.02 -16.88
CA ALA A 148 6.71 -17.78 -18.31
C ALA A 148 7.01 -19.09 -19.05
N LYS A 149 6.20 -19.41 -20.08
CA LYS A 149 6.33 -20.63 -20.87
C LYS A 149 6.25 -20.36 -22.37
N SER A 150 7.07 -21.03 -23.16
CA SER A 150 6.91 -21.19 -24.61
C SER A 150 6.27 -22.54 -24.86
N GLY A 151 5.00 -22.58 -25.28
CA GLY A 151 4.20 -23.80 -25.23
C GLY A 151 4.18 -24.39 -23.81
N ASP A 152 4.64 -25.63 -23.64
CA ASP A 152 4.73 -26.30 -22.33
C ASP A 152 6.09 -26.11 -21.63
N LYS A 153 7.10 -25.57 -22.31
CA LYS A 153 8.47 -25.40 -21.79
C LYS A 153 8.55 -24.13 -20.95
N PHE A 154 8.99 -24.24 -19.70
CA PHE A 154 9.33 -23.08 -18.88
C PHE A 154 10.53 -22.34 -19.46
N ILE A 155 10.38 -21.02 -19.61
CA ILE A 155 11.45 -20.11 -20.05
C ILE A 155 11.86 -19.14 -18.95
N GLY A 156 11.09 -19.08 -17.85
CA GLY A 156 11.46 -18.31 -16.67
C GLY A 156 10.42 -18.43 -15.56
N THR A 157 10.86 -18.32 -14.31
CA THR A 157 10.04 -18.38 -13.11
C THR A 157 10.56 -17.42 -12.04
N SER A 158 9.70 -16.98 -11.12
CA SER A 158 10.05 -16.21 -9.92
C SER A 158 9.06 -16.54 -8.80
N GLY A 159 9.52 -16.55 -7.54
CA GLY A 159 8.62 -16.82 -6.41
C GLY A 159 8.20 -18.27 -6.26
N MET A 160 8.96 -19.19 -6.86
CA MET A 160 8.77 -20.63 -6.66
C MET A 160 9.12 -21.02 -5.23
N ILE A 161 8.46 -22.08 -4.74
CA ILE A 161 8.76 -22.68 -3.45
C ILE A 161 9.85 -23.73 -3.64
N ASP A 162 10.85 -23.74 -2.76
CA ASP A 162 11.93 -24.72 -2.72
C ASP A 162 11.60 -25.83 -1.70
N PRO A 163 11.20 -27.03 -2.14
CA PRO A 163 10.89 -28.14 -1.23
C PRO A 163 12.12 -28.64 -0.45
N GLN A 164 13.33 -28.46 -1.00
CA GLN A 164 14.57 -28.87 -0.34
C GLN A 164 14.94 -27.93 0.81
N LYS A 165 14.35 -26.73 0.86
CA LYS A 165 14.51 -25.75 1.94
C LYS A 165 13.26 -25.62 2.81
N GLY A 166 12.56 -26.73 3.05
CA GLY A 166 11.40 -26.74 3.95
C GLY A 166 10.25 -25.87 3.43
N ASN A 167 10.04 -25.88 2.11
CA ASN A 167 9.07 -25.03 1.42
C ASN A 167 9.32 -23.52 1.64
N GLU A 168 10.57 -23.07 1.65
CA GLU A 168 10.90 -21.65 1.61
C GLU A 168 10.50 -21.05 0.24
N VAL A 169 9.98 -19.83 0.24
CA VAL A 169 9.69 -19.09 -1.00
C VAL A 169 10.98 -18.45 -1.46
N ASP A 170 11.26 -18.46 -2.77
CA ASP A 170 12.38 -17.76 -3.38
C ASP A 170 12.56 -16.34 -2.80
N PRO A 171 13.68 -16.05 -2.10
CA PRO A 171 13.90 -14.76 -1.47
C PRO A 171 14.05 -13.61 -2.47
N TRP A 172 14.31 -13.89 -3.76
CA TRP A 172 14.41 -12.89 -4.82
C TRP A 172 13.06 -12.50 -5.41
N ALA A 173 11.96 -13.11 -4.98
CA ALA A 173 10.62 -12.78 -5.43
C ALA A 173 10.13 -11.42 -4.91
N HIS A 174 9.08 -10.89 -5.54
CA HIS A 174 8.40 -9.72 -5.02
C HIS A 174 7.50 -10.09 -3.84
N PHE A 175 7.85 -9.59 -2.65
CA PHE A 175 7.03 -9.72 -1.44
C PHE A 175 6.26 -8.43 -1.13
N VAL A 176 4.97 -8.56 -0.85
CA VAL A 176 4.07 -7.51 -0.35
C VAL A 176 4.11 -7.53 1.19
N ASN A 177 5.22 -7.08 1.74
CA ASN A 177 5.51 -7.17 3.18
C ASN A 177 6.30 -5.94 3.70
N THR A 178 6.64 -5.98 4.99
CA THR A 178 7.60 -5.03 5.57
C THR A 178 8.85 -5.80 6.01
N PHE A 179 10.01 -5.45 5.45
CA PHE A 179 11.28 -6.02 5.91
C PHE A 179 11.78 -5.22 7.11
N MET A 180 11.32 -5.60 8.30
CA MET A 180 11.61 -4.90 9.55
C MET A 180 12.96 -5.30 10.13
N LEU A 181 13.73 -4.32 10.64
CA LEU A 181 15.05 -4.53 11.22
C LEU A 181 15.07 -4.20 12.70
N ASP A 182 15.98 -4.87 13.42
CA ASP A 182 16.49 -4.41 14.71
C ASP A 182 17.58 -3.33 14.55
N LYS A 183 18.07 -2.80 15.67
CA LYS A 183 19.14 -1.78 15.71
C LYS A 183 20.48 -2.24 15.10
N ASP A 184 20.67 -3.55 14.95
CA ASP A 184 21.88 -4.18 14.41
C ASP A 184 21.72 -4.64 12.95
N GLY A 185 20.60 -4.26 12.32
CA GLY A 185 20.30 -4.58 10.94
C GLY A 185 19.96 -6.05 10.71
N ASN A 186 19.54 -6.80 11.74
CA ASN A 186 18.98 -8.14 11.56
C ASN A 186 17.49 -8.05 11.26
N ARG A 187 16.99 -8.94 10.41
CA ARG A 187 15.56 -9.05 10.13
C ARG A 187 14.80 -9.52 11.40
N ILE A 188 13.76 -8.79 11.75
CA ILE A 188 12.75 -9.26 12.71
C ILE A 188 12.04 -10.46 12.11
N SER A 189 12.28 -11.64 12.68
CA SER A 189 11.87 -12.93 12.12
C SER A 189 11.22 -13.86 13.16
N ARG A 190 11.11 -13.40 14.42
CA ARG A 190 10.61 -14.20 15.54
C ARG A 190 9.45 -13.54 16.28
N ARG A 191 8.82 -12.52 15.67
CA ARG A 191 7.83 -11.64 16.30
C ARG A 191 8.33 -10.97 17.60
N ASN A 192 9.62 -10.69 17.66
CA ASN A 192 10.26 -9.97 18.74
C ASN A 192 10.02 -8.46 18.61
N ALA A 193 8.78 -8.04 18.92
CA ALA A 193 8.33 -6.66 18.75
C ALA A 193 9.17 -5.64 19.53
N GLN A 194 9.74 -6.04 20.66
CA GLN A 194 10.61 -5.20 21.48
C GLN A 194 11.91 -4.79 20.79
N ASP A 195 12.33 -5.52 19.75
CA ASP A 195 13.56 -5.23 19.00
C ASP A 195 13.28 -4.45 17.71
N ILE A 196 12.00 -4.21 17.36
CA ILE A 196 11.63 -3.45 16.15
C ILE A 196 12.25 -2.06 16.20
N PHE A 197 12.98 -1.70 15.14
CA PHE A 197 13.68 -0.44 15.06
C PHE A 197 13.35 0.35 13.79
N THR A 198 13.62 -0.19 12.59
CA THR A 198 13.33 0.48 11.32
C THR A 198 13.07 -0.51 10.20
N PRO A 199 12.20 -0.22 9.22
CA PRO A 199 12.15 -1.01 7.99
C PRO A 199 13.38 -0.77 7.12
N LEU A 200 13.82 -1.81 6.41
CA LEU A 200 14.66 -1.69 5.22
C LEU A 200 13.81 -1.20 4.03
N TYR A 201 12.64 -1.80 3.85
CA TYR A 201 11.61 -1.37 2.91
C TYR A 201 10.22 -1.71 3.47
N SER A 202 9.18 -1.09 2.90
CA SER A 202 7.79 -1.51 3.09
C SER A 202 7.07 -1.52 1.74
N HIS A 203 6.62 -2.70 1.33
CA HIS A 203 5.79 -2.92 0.13
C HIS A 203 4.33 -3.12 0.51
N GLN A 204 3.91 -2.62 1.68
CA GLN A 204 2.51 -2.64 2.02
C GLN A 204 1.71 -1.71 1.10
N ILE A 205 0.58 -2.18 0.59
CA ILE A 205 -0.28 -1.43 -0.33
C ILE A 205 -1.39 -0.75 0.49
N PRO A 206 -1.55 0.59 0.43
CA PRO A 206 -2.63 1.28 1.13
C PRO A 206 -4.05 0.83 0.70
N PRO A 207 -5.08 1.15 1.51
CA PRO A 207 -6.48 1.02 1.10
C PRO A 207 -6.75 1.71 -0.21
N GLY A 208 -7.38 1.03 -1.16
CA GLY A 208 -7.73 1.65 -2.42
C GLY A 208 -6.50 2.17 -3.20
N ALA A 209 -5.36 1.50 -3.09
CA ALA A 209 -4.16 1.83 -3.87
C ALA A 209 -3.63 0.61 -4.64
N GLY A 210 -2.68 0.86 -5.55
CA GLY A 210 -1.98 -0.17 -6.31
C GLY A 210 -0.47 -0.15 -6.07
N GLN A 211 0.21 -1.20 -6.53
CA GLN A 211 1.66 -1.30 -6.61
C GLN A 211 2.03 -1.90 -7.98
N THR A 212 2.96 -1.25 -8.66
CA THR A 212 3.47 -1.70 -9.96
C THR A 212 4.78 -2.47 -9.76
N VAL A 213 4.88 -3.65 -10.36
CA VAL A 213 6.01 -4.59 -10.24
C VAL A 213 6.52 -4.91 -11.65
N HIS A 214 7.84 -4.80 -11.83
CA HIS A 214 8.50 -5.00 -13.12
C HIS A 214 9.17 -6.37 -13.18
N TYR A 215 8.78 -7.21 -14.13
CA TYR A 215 9.43 -8.50 -14.39
C TYR A 215 10.21 -8.46 -15.70
N LEU A 216 11.50 -8.82 -15.65
CA LEU A 216 12.33 -8.95 -16.84
C LEU A 216 12.13 -10.35 -17.45
N LEU A 217 11.48 -10.39 -18.61
CA LEU A 217 11.29 -11.58 -19.42
C LEU A 217 12.34 -11.60 -20.54
N ARG A 218 13.16 -12.65 -20.58
CA ARG A 218 14.07 -12.95 -21.70
C ARG A 218 13.41 -14.00 -22.58
N VAL A 219 13.09 -13.66 -23.82
CA VAL A 219 12.52 -14.63 -24.77
C VAL A 219 13.68 -15.42 -25.38
N PRO A 220 13.72 -16.76 -25.25
CA PRO A 220 14.81 -17.56 -25.82
C PRO A 220 14.89 -17.43 -27.35
N GLU A 221 16.09 -17.54 -27.91
CA GLU A 221 16.28 -17.58 -29.37
C GLU A 221 15.62 -18.81 -30.01
N ASP A 222 15.54 -19.92 -29.26
CA ASP A 222 14.91 -21.18 -29.67
C ASP A 222 13.42 -21.25 -29.32
N ALA A 223 12.79 -20.13 -28.94
CA ALA A 223 11.35 -20.09 -28.71
C ALA A 223 10.60 -20.47 -29.99
N ASP A 224 9.70 -21.44 -29.87
CA ASP A 224 9.02 -22.10 -30.99
C ASP A 224 7.50 -22.09 -30.83
N GLY A 225 6.97 -21.32 -29.88
CA GLY A 225 5.54 -21.10 -29.73
C GLY A 225 5.19 -19.83 -28.96
N PRO A 226 3.89 -19.54 -28.79
CA PRO A 226 3.42 -18.41 -28.02
C PRO A 226 3.93 -18.43 -26.57
N ILE A 227 4.18 -17.24 -26.04
CA ILE A 227 4.69 -17.07 -24.68
C ILE A 227 3.52 -16.81 -23.72
N THR A 228 3.22 -17.78 -22.85
CA THR A 228 2.25 -17.62 -21.77
C THR A 228 2.93 -17.09 -20.52
N PHE A 229 2.42 -15.98 -19.99
CA PHE A 229 2.88 -15.35 -18.75
C PHE A 229 1.78 -15.45 -17.70
N ASP A 230 2.05 -16.21 -16.65
CA ASP A 230 1.17 -16.48 -15.52
C ASP A 230 1.66 -15.75 -14.28
N VAL A 231 0.75 -15.09 -13.57
CA VAL A 231 1.03 -14.46 -12.27
C VAL A 231 0.01 -14.90 -11.24
N LYS A 232 0.48 -15.21 -10.03
CA LYS A 232 -0.35 -15.46 -8.85
C LYS A 232 0.13 -14.63 -7.67
N LEU A 233 -0.79 -14.01 -6.95
CA LEU A 233 -0.52 -13.45 -5.63
C LEU A 233 -0.87 -14.49 -4.57
N ASN A 234 0.14 -15.03 -3.90
CA ASN A 234 0.03 -16.10 -2.92
C ASN A 234 0.17 -15.57 -1.50
N TYR A 235 -0.65 -16.07 -0.58
CA TYR A 235 -0.59 -15.77 0.85
C TYR A 235 -0.35 -17.03 1.70
N ARG A 236 0.63 -16.95 2.59
CA ARG A 236 0.89 -17.91 3.68
C ARG A 236 1.12 -17.15 4.98
N LYS A 237 0.48 -17.59 6.07
CA LYS A 237 0.45 -16.81 7.32
C LYS A 237 1.82 -16.60 7.96
N PHE A 238 2.68 -17.63 7.95
CA PHE A 238 3.99 -17.58 8.57
C PHE A 238 5.05 -18.13 7.61
N ASP A 239 6.20 -17.46 7.56
CA ASP A 239 7.35 -17.92 6.79
C ASP A 239 8.06 -19.13 7.45
N THR A 240 8.93 -19.77 6.67
CA THR A 240 9.65 -20.98 7.07
C THR A 240 10.61 -20.73 8.24
N LEU A 241 11.21 -19.54 8.32
CA LEU A 241 12.12 -19.17 9.40
C LEU A 241 11.39 -19.08 10.74
N TYR A 242 10.22 -18.44 10.75
CA TYR A 242 9.37 -18.36 11.95
C TYR A 242 8.86 -19.74 12.36
N MET A 243 8.39 -20.56 11.41
CA MET A 243 7.90 -21.91 11.71
C MET A 243 9.01 -22.83 12.24
N THR A 244 10.23 -22.69 11.74
CA THR A 244 11.41 -23.38 12.30
C THR A 244 11.64 -23.02 13.77
N TYR A 245 11.56 -21.73 14.11
CA TYR A 245 11.66 -21.28 15.50
C TYR A 245 10.52 -21.82 16.39
N VAL A 246 9.28 -21.81 15.90
CA VAL A 246 8.11 -22.34 16.63
C VAL A 246 8.26 -23.85 16.88
N ALA A 247 8.66 -24.63 15.88
CA ALA A 247 8.87 -26.07 16.00
C ALA A 247 9.98 -26.40 17.01
N MET A 248 11.14 -25.74 16.89
CA MET A 248 12.25 -25.89 17.86
C MET A 248 11.81 -25.59 19.30
N THR A 249 11.03 -24.53 19.49
CA THR A 249 10.56 -24.12 20.82
C THR A 249 9.60 -25.15 21.41
N ASN A 250 8.68 -25.68 20.62
CA ASN A 250 7.76 -26.73 21.08
C ASN A 250 8.49 -28.02 21.44
N ARG A 251 9.48 -28.45 20.65
CA ARG A 251 10.30 -29.64 20.96
C ARG A 251 11.02 -29.51 22.29
N LYS A 252 11.57 -28.31 22.60
CA LYS A 252 12.19 -28.03 23.92
C LYS A 252 11.21 -28.14 25.09
N LEU A 253 9.92 -27.92 24.83
CA LEU A 253 8.83 -28.07 25.81
C LEU A 253 8.24 -29.50 25.82
N GLY A 254 8.84 -30.45 25.10
CA GLY A 254 8.35 -31.83 25.00
C GLY A 254 7.10 -31.99 24.13
N LYS A 255 6.84 -31.05 23.21
CA LYS A 255 5.68 -31.06 22.29
C LYS A 255 6.13 -31.03 20.84
N THR A 256 5.29 -31.52 19.94
CA THR A 256 5.44 -31.34 18.48
C THR A 256 4.28 -30.53 17.92
N ILE A 257 4.42 -30.04 16.70
CA ILE A 257 3.37 -29.34 15.96
C ILE A 257 3.03 -30.12 14.68
N ARG A 258 1.81 -29.96 14.15
CA ARG A 258 1.40 -30.57 12.87
C ARG A 258 2.40 -30.22 11.78
N GLY A 259 2.94 -31.21 11.07
CA GLY A 259 3.98 -31.04 10.03
C GLY A 259 5.42 -31.24 10.54
N ASP A 260 5.62 -31.48 11.83
CA ASP A 260 6.91 -31.89 12.37
C ASP A 260 7.23 -33.35 11.96
N ASP A 261 8.23 -33.53 11.11
CA ASP A 261 8.69 -34.82 10.59
C ASP A 261 9.90 -35.40 11.33
N GLY A 262 10.30 -34.80 12.45
CA GLY A 262 11.43 -35.24 13.25
C GLY A 262 12.83 -34.84 12.72
N ARG A 263 12.93 -34.06 11.63
CA ARG A 263 14.24 -33.62 11.08
C ARG A 263 15.07 -32.82 12.09
N ASP A 264 16.39 -32.80 11.91
CA ASP A 264 17.30 -32.00 12.74
C ASP A 264 17.19 -30.52 12.39
N LEU A 265 16.36 -29.78 13.15
CA LEU A 265 16.07 -28.38 12.89
C LEU A 265 17.30 -27.46 12.97
N THR A 266 18.41 -27.93 13.55
CA THR A 266 19.66 -27.15 13.57
C THR A 266 20.42 -27.18 12.25
N LYS A 267 20.05 -28.11 11.35
CA LYS A 267 20.66 -28.31 10.03
C LYS A 267 19.68 -28.01 8.91
N GLU A 268 18.42 -28.37 9.08
CA GLU A 268 17.39 -28.27 8.06
C GLU A 268 16.20 -27.47 8.58
N PRO A 269 15.60 -26.57 7.78
CA PRO A 269 14.43 -25.83 8.20
C PRO A 269 13.23 -26.76 8.35
N TYR A 270 12.29 -26.34 9.20
CA TYR A 270 10.99 -26.97 9.35
C TYR A 270 10.25 -27.07 8.00
N GLN A 271 9.58 -28.20 7.76
CA GLN A 271 8.74 -28.38 6.58
C GLN A 271 7.48 -27.51 6.66
N ASN A 272 7.50 -26.34 6.02
CA ASN A 272 6.41 -25.38 6.13
C ASN A 272 5.24 -25.73 5.20
N ASP A 273 4.41 -26.66 5.64
CA ASP A 273 3.19 -27.12 4.94
C ASP A 273 1.94 -26.30 5.30
N LEU A 274 2.12 -25.08 5.84
CA LEU A 274 0.99 -24.19 6.11
C LEU A 274 0.20 -23.88 4.83
N PRO A 275 -1.13 -23.73 4.91
CA PRO A 275 -1.98 -23.47 3.75
C PRO A 275 -1.56 -22.21 2.99
N ILE A 276 -1.40 -22.36 1.68
CA ILE A 276 -1.20 -21.26 0.74
C ILE A 276 -2.54 -20.91 0.12
N THR A 277 -2.87 -19.63 0.12
CA THR A 277 -4.08 -19.09 -0.47
C THR A 277 -3.71 -18.27 -1.69
N VAL A 278 -4.14 -18.69 -2.86
CA VAL A 278 -4.08 -17.85 -4.07
C VAL A 278 -5.15 -16.77 -3.90
N MET A 279 -4.74 -15.51 -3.84
CA MET A 279 -5.64 -14.38 -3.63
C MET A 279 -6.11 -13.74 -4.93
N ALA A 280 -5.26 -13.77 -5.96
CA ALA A 280 -5.56 -13.29 -7.30
C ALA A 280 -4.61 -13.93 -8.31
N THR A 281 -5.07 -14.03 -9.56
CA THR A 281 -4.30 -14.55 -10.69
C THR A 281 -4.55 -13.73 -11.92
N ASP A 282 -3.56 -13.68 -12.81
CA ASP A 282 -3.76 -13.18 -14.17
C ASP A 282 -2.89 -13.95 -15.17
N ARG A 283 -3.33 -13.98 -16.43
CA ARG A 283 -2.66 -14.65 -17.54
C ARG A 283 -2.75 -13.81 -18.81
N VAL A 284 -1.62 -13.68 -19.50
CA VAL A 284 -1.53 -13.14 -20.86
C VAL A 284 -0.70 -14.09 -21.72
N THR A 285 -1.13 -14.35 -22.94
CA THR A 285 -0.38 -15.15 -23.91
C THR A 285 0.03 -14.27 -25.09
N PHE A 286 1.32 -14.01 -25.23
CA PHE A 286 1.86 -13.20 -26.31
C PHE A 286 2.16 -14.08 -27.53
N PRO A 287 1.72 -13.70 -28.74
CA PRO A 287 2.19 -14.31 -29.97
C PRO A 287 3.70 -14.20 -30.11
N LEU A 288 4.31 -15.12 -30.84
CA LEU A 288 5.73 -15.06 -31.17
C LEU A 288 5.90 -14.51 -32.59
N ALA A 289 6.76 -13.50 -32.76
CA ALA A 289 7.03 -12.89 -34.05
C ALA A 289 7.62 -13.92 -35.03
N GLY A 290 7.13 -13.92 -36.28
CA GLY A 290 7.57 -14.87 -37.31
C GLY A 290 6.80 -16.19 -37.34
N GLN A 291 5.83 -16.41 -36.44
CA GLN A 291 4.87 -17.51 -36.52
C GLN A 291 3.55 -17.04 -37.14
N THR A 292 2.74 -17.98 -37.64
CA THR A 292 1.43 -17.68 -38.25
C THR A 292 0.53 -16.93 -37.27
N ASP A 293 -0.06 -15.83 -37.75
CA ASP A 293 -0.97 -14.91 -37.05
C ASP A 293 -2.33 -15.56 -36.71
N GLU A 294 -2.35 -16.74 -36.09
CA GLU A 294 -3.58 -17.19 -35.44
C GLU A 294 -3.85 -16.27 -34.25
N ALA A 295 -4.97 -15.55 -34.29
CA ALA A 295 -5.36 -14.62 -33.25
C ALA A 295 -5.49 -15.38 -31.92
N ILE A 296 -4.57 -15.13 -31.00
CA ILE A 296 -4.61 -15.72 -29.66
C ILE A 296 -5.67 -14.95 -28.85
N GLU A 297 -6.80 -15.61 -28.62
CA GLU A 297 -7.87 -15.05 -27.78
C GLU A 297 -7.35 -14.83 -26.36
N GLN A 298 -7.40 -13.57 -25.92
CA GLN A 298 -7.01 -13.20 -24.57
C GLN A 298 -8.20 -13.30 -23.62
N THR A 299 -7.94 -13.72 -22.38
CA THR A 299 -8.96 -13.64 -21.32
C THR A 299 -9.30 -12.16 -21.08
N PRO A 300 -10.56 -11.74 -21.25
CA PRO A 300 -10.95 -10.35 -21.05
C PRO A 300 -10.72 -9.89 -19.61
N THR A 301 -10.25 -8.66 -19.44
CA THR A 301 -10.19 -8.02 -18.12
C THR A 301 -11.58 -7.52 -17.72
N ARG A 302 -11.91 -7.64 -16.42
CA ARG A 302 -13.14 -7.08 -15.84
C ARG A 302 -13.02 -5.59 -15.54
N LEU A 303 -11.81 -5.04 -15.55
CA LEU A 303 -11.54 -3.65 -15.22
C LEU A 303 -11.63 -2.77 -16.48
N PRO A 304 -12.35 -1.64 -16.44
CA PRO A 304 -12.37 -0.70 -17.54
C PRO A 304 -10.98 -0.07 -17.75
N ALA A 305 -10.68 0.31 -18.99
CA ALA A 305 -9.36 0.83 -19.38
C ALA A 305 -8.89 2.00 -18.51
N TRP A 306 -9.77 2.95 -18.18
CA TRP A 306 -9.42 4.09 -17.33
C TRP A 306 -8.94 3.67 -15.95
N GLN A 307 -9.54 2.62 -15.38
CA GLN A 307 -9.20 2.15 -14.04
C GLN A 307 -7.86 1.42 -14.06
N ARG A 308 -7.58 0.64 -15.11
CA ARG A 308 -6.29 -0.04 -15.29
C ARG A 308 -5.14 0.96 -15.42
N TRP A 309 -5.31 2.01 -16.24
CA TRP A 309 -4.35 3.11 -16.33
C TRP A 309 -4.16 3.84 -15.00
N ASN A 310 -5.25 4.10 -14.27
CA ASN A 310 -5.18 4.78 -12.98
C ASN A 310 -4.47 3.92 -11.93
N ASP A 311 -4.78 2.63 -11.84
CA ASP A 311 -4.15 1.69 -10.92
C ASP A 311 -2.65 1.53 -11.21
N TYR A 312 -2.27 1.46 -12.50
CA TYR A 312 -0.88 1.49 -12.95
C TYR A 312 -0.15 2.78 -12.54
N GLY A 313 -0.76 3.95 -12.83
CA GLY A 313 -0.22 5.25 -12.45
C GLY A 313 -0.07 5.42 -10.93
N ILE A 314 -1.03 4.91 -10.15
CA ILE A 314 -0.98 4.93 -8.67
C ILE A 314 0.21 4.11 -8.18
N GLY A 315 0.41 2.91 -8.72
CA GLY A 315 1.53 2.05 -8.35
C GLY A 315 2.88 2.71 -8.65
N LEU A 316 3.00 3.36 -9.81
CA LEU A 316 4.19 4.12 -10.18
C LEU A 316 4.40 5.34 -9.26
N LEU A 317 3.37 6.14 -9.00
CA LEU A 317 3.43 7.30 -8.11
C LEU A 317 3.89 6.93 -6.70
N LEU A 318 3.35 5.83 -6.15
CA LEU A 318 3.67 5.37 -4.79
C LEU A 318 5.04 4.69 -4.67
N SER A 319 5.64 4.24 -5.78
CA SER A 319 7.01 3.70 -5.80
C SER A 319 8.08 4.76 -5.53
N GLY A 320 7.72 6.05 -5.59
CA GLY A 320 8.59 7.18 -5.26
C GLY A 320 9.04 7.99 -6.48
N LYS A 321 10.12 8.76 -6.31
CA LYS A 321 10.53 9.80 -7.26
C LYS A 321 11.00 9.28 -8.62
N THR A 322 11.39 8.02 -8.70
CA THR A 322 12.00 7.41 -9.90
C THR A 322 11.01 7.15 -11.03
N HIS A 323 9.71 7.05 -10.74
CA HIS A 323 8.67 6.74 -11.73
C HIS A 323 7.65 7.88 -11.95
N LEU A 324 7.94 9.11 -11.48
CA LEU A 324 6.99 10.22 -11.57
C LEU A 324 6.66 10.58 -13.03
N ARG A 325 7.64 10.48 -13.95
CA ARG A 325 7.39 10.68 -15.38
C ARG A 325 6.39 9.66 -15.93
N GLN A 326 6.63 8.38 -15.70
CA GLN A 326 5.74 7.30 -16.16
C GLN A 326 4.36 7.37 -15.49
N ALA A 327 4.30 7.79 -14.21
CA ALA A 327 3.03 8.04 -13.53
C ALA A 327 2.24 9.17 -14.20
N ALA A 328 2.91 10.28 -14.57
CA ALA A 328 2.27 11.38 -15.29
C ALA A 328 1.78 10.95 -16.69
N GLU A 329 2.56 10.16 -17.42
CA GLU A 329 2.16 9.57 -18.70
C GLU A 329 0.88 8.72 -18.52
N ALA A 330 0.84 7.84 -17.52
CA ALA A 330 -0.33 7.02 -17.21
C ALA A 330 -1.57 7.85 -16.84
N PHE A 331 -1.43 8.88 -16.00
CA PHE A 331 -2.56 9.72 -15.62
C PHE A 331 -3.05 10.64 -16.75
N THR A 332 -2.19 10.95 -17.73
CA THR A 332 -2.60 11.62 -18.97
C THR A 332 -3.49 10.71 -19.81
N GLU A 333 -3.21 9.41 -19.88
CA GLU A 333 -4.13 8.46 -20.52
C GLU A 333 -5.48 8.39 -19.79
N VAL A 334 -5.50 8.48 -18.46
CA VAL A 334 -6.76 8.59 -17.69
C VAL A 334 -7.51 9.89 -18.01
N GLU A 335 -6.81 11.02 -18.12
CA GLU A 335 -7.42 12.32 -18.47
C GLU A 335 -8.02 12.30 -19.89
N LYS A 336 -7.36 11.64 -20.88
CA LYS A 336 -7.90 11.44 -22.23
C LYS A 336 -9.20 10.64 -22.27
N LEU A 337 -9.45 9.82 -21.24
CA LEU A 337 -10.68 9.06 -21.07
C LEU A 337 -11.77 9.87 -20.33
N GLU A 338 -11.59 11.19 -20.21
CA GLU A 338 -12.54 12.14 -19.62
C GLU A 338 -12.88 11.81 -18.15
N ARG A 339 -11.88 11.32 -17.40
CA ARG A 339 -12.01 10.99 -15.98
C ARG A 339 -11.29 12.00 -15.12
N TRP A 340 -11.97 12.55 -14.10
CA TRP A 340 -11.38 13.45 -13.11
C TRP A 340 -10.18 12.86 -12.36
N ASP A 341 -10.09 11.52 -12.27
CA ASP A 341 -8.97 10.79 -11.68
C ASP A 341 -7.63 11.22 -12.31
N GLY A 342 -7.61 11.42 -13.62
CA GLY A 342 -6.44 11.84 -14.41
C GLY A 342 -5.84 13.16 -13.92
N PRO A 343 -6.54 14.30 -14.04
CA PRO A 343 -6.02 15.59 -13.61
C PRO A 343 -5.77 15.67 -12.09
N ILE A 344 -6.54 14.99 -11.23
CA ILE A 344 -6.24 14.93 -9.78
C ILE A 344 -4.90 14.23 -9.53
N ASN A 345 -4.65 13.09 -10.18
CA ASN A 345 -3.43 12.33 -9.97
C ASN A 345 -2.21 12.90 -10.72
N LEU A 346 -2.42 13.62 -11.82
CA LEU A 346 -1.40 14.50 -12.41
C LEU A 346 -0.99 15.58 -11.41
N ALA A 347 -1.94 16.24 -10.73
CA ALA A 347 -1.60 17.24 -9.72
C ALA A 347 -0.78 16.64 -8.56
N ARG A 348 -1.08 15.40 -8.12
CA ARG A 348 -0.26 14.69 -7.13
C ARG A 348 1.16 14.46 -7.62
N THR A 349 1.29 14.04 -8.88
CA THR A 349 2.57 13.73 -9.52
C THR A 349 3.42 15.00 -9.69
N TYR A 350 2.86 16.05 -10.27
CA TYR A 350 3.54 17.35 -10.43
C TYR A 350 3.91 17.97 -9.08
N ASN A 351 3.04 17.87 -8.07
CA ASN A 351 3.37 18.30 -6.72
C ASN A 351 4.55 17.51 -6.12
N ALA A 352 4.64 16.20 -6.37
CA ALA A 352 5.77 15.38 -5.94
C ALA A 352 7.09 15.74 -6.67
N GLU A 353 7.00 16.21 -7.91
CA GLU A 353 8.12 16.75 -8.71
C GLU A 353 8.51 18.19 -8.32
N GLY A 354 7.66 18.90 -7.57
CA GLY A 354 7.84 20.33 -7.26
C GLY A 354 7.39 21.28 -8.37
N ARG A 355 6.65 20.77 -9.36
CA ARG A 355 6.08 21.48 -10.52
C ARG A 355 4.74 22.12 -10.15
N LEU A 356 4.79 23.16 -9.32
CA LEU A 356 3.59 23.71 -8.65
C LEU A 356 2.60 24.38 -9.62
N ASP A 357 3.07 25.01 -10.69
CA ASP A 357 2.21 25.66 -11.68
C ASP A 357 1.44 24.62 -12.51
N GLU A 358 2.11 23.55 -12.95
CA GLU A 358 1.43 22.43 -13.63
C GLU A 358 0.49 21.69 -12.70
N ALA A 359 0.84 21.54 -11.42
CA ALA A 359 -0.05 20.96 -10.41
C ALA A 359 -1.31 21.80 -10.22
N THR A 360 -1.17 23.13 -10.19
CA THR A 360 -2.29 24.08 -10.11
C THR A 360 -3.18 23.96 -11.36
N ALA A 361 -2.59 24.00 -12.55
CA ALA A 361 -3.32 23.88 -13.81
C ALA A 361 -4.06 22.52 -13.93
N ALA A 362 -3.47 21.44 -13.42
CA ALA A 362 -4.15 20.14 -13.39
C ALA A 362 -5.36 20.16 -12.43
N LEU A 363 -5.27 20.79 -11.26
CA LEU A 363 -6.41 20.95 -10.35
C LEU A 363 -7.53 21.83 -10.91
N GLU A 364 -7.19 22.85 -11.71
CA GLU A 364 -8.17 23.66 -12.42
C GLU A 364 -8.93 22.83 -13.47
N ARG A 365 -8.24 21.95 -14.20
CA ARG A 365 -8.90 21.00 -15.11
C ARG A 365 -9.76 19.99 -14.35
N ALA A 366 -9.28 19.46 -13.22
CA ALA A 366 -10.08 18.58 -12.37
C ALA A 366 -11.38 19.26 -11.87
N MET A 367 -11.33 20.56 -11.57
CA MET A 367 -12.50 21.33 -11.10
C MET A 367 -13.61 21.43 -12.16
N GLN A 368 -13.34 21.17 -13.45
CA GLN A 368 -14.38 21.10 -14.47
C GLN A 368 -15.39 19.96 -14.22
N TYR A 369 -14.97 18.93 -13.48
CA TYR A 369 -15.78 17.76 -13.10
C TYR A 369 -16.53 17.92 -11.78
N ASN A 370 -16.57 19.12 -11.19
CA ASN A 370 -17.05 19.29 -9.81
C ASN A 370 -18.53 18.91 -9.58
N THR A 371 -19.35 18.87 -10.63
CA THR A 371 -20.75 18.47 -10.59
C THR A 371 -20.96 16.98 -10.85
N GLU A 372 -19.90 16.26 -11.26
CA GLU A 372 -20.01 14.82 -11.49
C GLU A 372 -20.13 14.04 -10.19
N LYS A 373 -20.95 12.98 -10.24
CA LYS A 373 -21.14 12.08 -9.11
C LYS A 373 -19.82 11.42 -8.72
N GLY A 374 -19.46 11.51 -7.45
CA GLY A 374 -18.26 10.89 -6.90
C GLY A 374 -16.98 11.70 -7.07
N PHE A 375 -17.03 12.91 -7.66
CA PHE A 375 -15.89 13.82 -7.68
C PHE A 375 -15.45 14.16 -6.23
N PRO A 376 -14.21 13.82 -5.81
CA PRO A 376 -13.82 13.89 -4.42
C PRO A 376 -13.39 15.32 -4.03
N ARG A 377 -14.35 16.22 -3.81
CA ARG A 377 -14.12 17.64 -3.47
C ARG A 377 -13.15 17.84 -2.30
N TRP A 378 -13.18 16.95 -1.31
CA TRP A 378 -12.25 16.95 -0.17
C TRP A 378 -10.80 16.64 -0.60
N THR A 379 -10.60 15.70 -1.53
CA THR A 379 -9.27 15.36 -2.05
C THR A 379 -8.70 16.51 -2.86
N TRP A 380 -9.56 17.12 -3.69
CA TRP A 380 -9.23 18.32 -4.44
C TRP A 380 -8.83 19.45 -3.48
N SER A 381 -9.65 19.75 -2.46
CA SER A 381 -9.39 20.83 -1.49
C SER A 381 -8.09 20.60 -0.72
N TRP A 382 -7.86 19.37 -0.23
CA TRP A 382 -6.59 19.01 0.42
C TRP A 382 -5.38 19.28 -0.49
N LEU A 383 -5.43 18.81 -1.74
CA LEU A 383 -4.30 18.93 -2.66
C LEU A 383 -4.06 20.39 -3.08
N THR A 384 -5.13 21.15 -3.34
CA THR A 384 -5.08 22.60 -3.56
C THR A 384 -4.44 23.33 -2.38
N GLY A 385 -4.82 22.95 -1.14
CA GLY A 385 -4.23 23.51 0.07
C GLY A 385 -2.72 23.22 0.20
N VAL A 386 -2.29 22.00 -0.10
CA VAL A 386 -0.87 21.61 -0.10
C VAL A 386 -0.06 22.45 -1.10
N ILE A 387 -0.59 22.64 -2.31
CA ILE A 387 0.08 23.41 -3.38
C ILE A 387 0.12 24.91 -3.03
N ASN A 388 -1.01 25.49 -2.57
CA ASN A 388 -1.07 26.87 -2.12
C ASN A 388 -0.08 27.15 -0.98
N ARG A 389 0.03 26.25 -0.01
CA ARG A 389 1.00 26.37 1.08
C ARG A 389 2.43 26.41 0.53
N GLN A 390 2.79 25.53 -0.40
CA GLN A 390 4.13 25.53 -1.02
C GLN A 390 4.41 26.81 -1.82
N GLN A 391 3.39 27.43 -2.41
CA GLN A 391 3.47 28.74 -3.08
C GLN A 391 3.39 29.92 -2.10
N SER A 392 3.42 29.69 -0.77
CA SER A 392 3.26 30.71 0.28
C SER A 392 1.93 31.49 0.23
N ARG A 393 0.92 30.92 -0.43
CA ARG A 393 -0.50 31.34 -0.42
C ARG A 393 -1.20 30.79 0.81
N TYR A 394 -0.75 31.24 1.98
CA TYR A 394 -1.21 30.69 3.27
C TYR A 394 -2.70 30.92 3.57
N PRO A 395 -3.29 32.11 3.31
CA PRO A 395 -4.74 32.30 3.51
C PRO A 395 -5.57 31.28 2.72
N GLU A 396 -5.28 31.12 1.44
CA GLU A 396 -5.95 30.17 0.57
C GLU A 396 -5.70 28.73 1.02
N ALA A 397 -4.49 28.39 1.48
CA ALA A 397 -4.20 27.08 2.03
C ALA A 397 -5.03 26.77 3.29
N ILE A 398 -5.16 27.73 4.20
CA ILE A 398 -5.97 27.62 5.41
C ILE A 398 -7.44 27.34 5.05
N GLU A 399 -8.02 28.14 4.14
CA GLU A 399 -9.40 27.94 3.67
C GLU A 399 -9.60 26.54 3.06
N ASN A 400 -8.64 26.09 2.24
CA ASN A 400 -8.68 24.77 1.63
C ASN A 400 -8.63 23.63 2.66
N PHE A 401 -7.79 23.74 3.69
CA PHE A 401 -7.73 22.72 4.75
C PHE A 401 -8.95 22.74 5.65
N GLN A 402 -9.49 23.92 5.97
CA GLN A 402 -10.77 24.05 6.68
C GLN A 402 -11.92 23.44 5.87
N ALA A 403 -11.94 23.64 4.54
CA ALA A 403 -12.93 23.03 3.67
C ALA A 403 -12.91 21.49 3.72
N VAL A 404 -11.77 20.88 4.01
CA VAL A 404 -11.68 19.42 4.21
C VAL A 404 -12.23 19.00 5.57
N LEU A 405 -11.93 19.77 6.61
CA LEU A 405 -12.22 19.40 8.01
C LEU A 405 -13.65 19.74 8.44
N ASP A 406 -14.21 20.84 7.92
CA ASP A 406 -15.42 21.47 8.46
C ASP A 406 -16.65 21.34 7.54
N VAL A 407 -16.45 21.08 6.24
CA VAL A 407 -17.56 20.98 5.28
C VAL A 407 -18.19 19.58 5.34
N HIS A 408 -19.50 19.54 5.57
CA HIS A 408 -20.29 18.31 5.54
C HIS A 408 -21.36 18.41 4.45
N THR A 409 -21.22 17.62 3.39
CA THR A 409 -22.20 17.58 2.28
C THR A 409 -23.20 16.45 2.46
N ALA A 410 -24.34 16.52 1.75
CA ALA A 410 -25.31 15.43 1.70
C ALA A 410 -24.68 14.11 1.21
N GLU A 411 -23.78 14.19 0.21
CA GLU A 411 -23.02 13.04 -0.27
C GLU A 411 -22.15 12.44 0.84
N MET A 412 -21.45 13.27 1.62
CA MET A 412 -20.62 12.76 2.72
C MET A 412 -21.45 12.05 3.79
N GLN A 413 -22.64 12.58 4.12
CA GLN A 413 -23.56 11.95 5.06
C GLN A 413 -24.09 10.61 4.53
N GLU A 414 -24.55 10.57 3.28
CA GLU A 414 -25.04 9.35 2.59
C GLU A 414 -23.96 8.25 2.57
N ARG A 415 -22.71 8.65 2.34
CA ARG A 415 -21.56 7.73 2.21
C ARG A 415 -20.83 7.46 3.53
N HIS A 416 -21.27 8.06 4.64
CA HIS A 416 -20.63 7.99 5.96
C HIS A 416 -19.16 8.45 5.98
N LEU A 417 -18.85 9.52 5.24
CA LEU A 417 -17.54 10.15 5.19
C LEU A 417 -17.46 11.31 6.20
N ASP A 418 -16.40 11.32 7.01
CA ASP A 418 -16.10 12.35 8.00
C ASP A 418 -14.58 12.53 8.14
N PHE A 419 -14.09 13.62 7.55
CA PHE A 419 -12.66 13.97 7.52
C PHE A 419 -12.23 14.91 8.65
N SER A 420 -13.13 15.30 9.57
CA SER A 420 -12.82 16.21 10.69
C SER A 420 -11.67 15.73 11.58
N ARG A 421 -11.37 14.43 11.54
CA ARG A 421 -10.32 13.74 12.30
C ARG A 421 -9.08 13.40 11.48
N ASP A 422 -8.94 13.92 10.25
CA ASP A 422 -7.74 13.72 9.44
C ASP A 422 -6.58 14.54 10.03
N TYR A 423 -5.84 13.92 10.95
CA TYR A 423 -4.74 14.57 11.69
C TYR A 423 -3.57 15.04 10.79
N ILE A 424 -3.50 14.54 9.55
CA ILE A 424 -2.52 15.04 8.58
C ILE A 424 -2.97 16.39 8.03
N VAL A 425 -4.27 16.55 7.76
CA VAL A 425 -4.85 17.84 7.36
C VAL A 425 -4.83 18.84 8.52
N LEU A 426 -5.12 18.40 9.76
CA LEU A 426 -4.97 19.25 10.95
C LEU A 426 -3.53 19.77 11.11
N ASN A 427 -2.53 18.89 10.94
CA ASN A 427 -1.13 19.32 10.96
C ASN A 427 -0.81 20.35 9.87
N LEU A 428 -1.29 20.14 8.65
CA LEU A 428 -1.09 21.09 7.55
C LEU A 428 -1.78 22.44 7.81
N LEU A 429 -2.98 22.43 8.38
CA LEU A 429 -3.71 23.62 8.80
C LEU A 429 -2.92 24.40 9.87
N GLY A 430 -2.52 23.72 10.95
CA GLY A 430 -1.74 24.35 12.03
C GLY A 430 -0.41 24.92 11.54
N GLN A 431 0.29 24.22 10.64
CA GLN A 431 1.51 24.74 10.01
C GLN A 431 1.23 26.00 9.17
N SER A 432 0.15 26.00 8.40
CA SER A 432 -0.21 27.14 7.53
C SER A 432 -0.62 28.37 8.34
N GLN A 433 -1.37 28.17 9.43
CA GLN A 433 -1.69 29.21 10.41
C GLN A 433 -0.44 29.77 11.06
N PHE A 434 0.50 28.91 11.48
CA PHE A 434 1.75 29.34 12.09
C PHE A 434 2.62 30.14 11.11
N ASP A 435 2.81 29.64 9.89
CA ASP A 435 3.59 30.31 8.85
C ASP A 435 2.98 31.69 8.47
N LEU A 436 1.65 31.78 8.38
CA LEU A 436 0.95 33.05 8.19
C LEU A 436 1.14 33.98 9.38
N GLY A 437 1.05 33.47 10.61
CA GLY A 437 1.29 34.25 11.84
C GLY A 437 2.68 34.88 11.84
N ILE A 438 3.72 34.12 11.49
CA ILE A 438 5.09 34.64 11.34
C ILE A 438 5.15 35.74 10.27
N LYS A 439 4.48 35.56 9.13
CA LYS A 439 4.40 36.58 8.07
C LYS A 439 3.72 37.86 8.57
N ARG A 440 2.62 37.75 9.32
CA ARG A 440 1.87 38.89 9.90
C ARG A 440 2.68 39.62 10.96
N LYS A 441 3.40 38.89 11.84
CA LYS A 441 4.33 39.50 12.81
C LYS A 441 5.41 40.34 12.12
N ARG A 442 6.02 39.82 11.05
CA ARG A 442 7.01 40.57 10.23
C ARG A 442 6.42 41.82 9.58
N GLN A 443 5.13 41.78 9.25
CA GLN A 443 4.37 42.92 8.73
C GLN A 443 3.87 43.88 9.83
N LYS A 444 4.26 43.67 11.10
CA LYS A 444 3.82 44.45 12.26
C LYS A 444 2.30 44.41 12.48
N GLN A 445 1.67 43.30 12.11
CA GLN A 445 0.26 43.02 12.35
C GLN A 445 0.13 42.11 13.58
N ASP A 446 0.44 42.66 14.75
CA ASP A 446 0.65 41.86 15.97
C ASP A 446 -0.63 41.18 16.47
N ASP A 447 -1.77 41.87 16.44
CA ASP A 447 -3.07 41.28 16.84
C ASP A 447 -3.45 40.07 15.97
N GLU A 448 -3.25 40.20 14.65
CA GLU A 448 -3.56 39.14 13.70
C GLU A 448 -2.57 37.97 13.85
N SER A 449 -1.29 38.28 14.06
CA SER A 449 -0.28 37.26 14.37
C SER A 449 -0.63 36.49 15.64
N ALA A 450 -1.08 37.17 16.70
CA ALA A 450 -1.43 36.54 17.96
C ALA A 450 -2.64 35.60 17.81
N ARG A 451 -3.66 36.02 17.05
CA ARG A 451 -4.83 35.17 16.71
C ARG A 451 -4.42 33.92 15.94
N LEU A 452 -3.54 34.07 14.95
CA LEU A 452 -3.04 32.94 14.14
C LEU A 452 -2.20 31.96 14.97
N PHE A 453 -1.37 32.44 15.89
CA PHE A 453 -0.63 31.58 16.81
C PHE A 453 -1.57 30.82 17.76
N ALA A 454 -2.59 31.48 18.31
CA ALA A 454 -3.59 30.82 19.15
C ALA A 454 -4.35 29.72 18.36
N ALA A 455 -4.77 30.02 17.13
CA ALA A 455 -5.44 29.05 16.27
C ALA A 455 -4.55 27.85 15.90
N ALA A 456 -3.26 28.09 15.64
CA ALA A 456 -2.30 27.03 15.37
C ALA A 456 -2.07 26.12 16.59
N ILE A 457 -1.95 26.69 17.81
CA ILE A 457 -1.88 25.91 19.06
C ILE A 457 -3.11 25.00 19.18
N GLU A 458 -4.32 25.56 19.05
CA GLU A 458 -5.57 24.79 19.18
C GLU A 458 -5.61 23.63 18.16
N THR A 459 -5.20 23.90 16.92
CA THR A 459 -5.18 22.88 15.84
C THR A 459 -4.17 21.76 16.12
N PHE A 460 -2.97 22.09 16.61
CA PHE A 460 -2.00 21.06 17.00
C PHE A 460 -2.43 20.30 18.26
N GLN A 461 -3.12 20.95 19.21
CA GLN A 461 -3.70 20.27 20.36
C GLN A 461 -4.81 19.28 19.94
N LYS A 462 -5.66 19.64 18.97
CA LYS A 462 -6.62 18.70 18.35
C LYS A 462 -5.91 17.50 17.72
N THR A 463 -4.77 17.73 17.05
CA THR A 463 -3.92 16.65 16.53
C THR A 463 -3.44 15.73 17.66
N LEU A 464 -2.95 16.29 18.78
CA LEU A 464 -2.47 15.51 19.92
C LEU A 464 -3.58 14.77 20.69
N GLN A 465 -4.83 15.23 20.62
CA GLN A 465 -5.98 14.47 21.14
C GLN A 465 -6.25 13.19 20.33
N LEU A 466 -5.92 13.20 19.03
CA LEU A 466 -6.07 12.04 18.14
C LEU A 466 -4.84 11.13 18.15
N ASP A 467 -3.66 11.72 18.22
CA ASP A 467 -2.36 11.05 18.22
C ASP A 467 -1.41 11.76 19.20
N PRO A 468 -1.37 11.32 20.47
CA PRO A 468 -0.54 11.94 21.51
C PRO A 468 0.97 11.84 21.24
N GLU A 469 1.40 11.00 20.30
CA GLU A 469 2.81 10.80 19.94
C GLU A 469 3.18 11.53 18.64
N ASN A 470 2.32 12.43 18.15
CA ASN A 470 2.49 13.06 16.85
C ASN A 470 3.73 13.99 16.82
N VAL A 471 4.79 13.49 16.18
CA VAL A 471 6.09 14.18 16.07
C VAL A 471 5.97 15.56 15.42
N THR A 472 5.09 15.71 14.42
CA THR A 472 4.85 16.97 13.71
C THR A 472 4.20 18.00 14.62
N ALA A 473 3.14 17.64 15.34
CA ALA A 473 2.47 18.55 16.27
C ALA A 473 3.42 19.02 17.39
N HIS A 474 4.15 18.10 18.03
CA HIS A 474 5.12 18.47 19.07
C HIS A 474 6.24 19.38 18.55
N HIS A 475 6.77 19.13 17.35
CA HIS A 475 7.79 20.00 16.75
C HIS A 475 7.29 21.42 16.53
N ASN A 476 6.08 21.56 15.99
CA ASN A 476 5.54 22.89 15.68
C ASN A 476 5.07 23.62 16.95
N LEU A 477 4.47 22.92 17.93
CA LEU A 477 4.13 23.50 19.23
C LEU A 477 5.39 24.01 19.94
N HIS A 478 6.48 23.23 19.97
CA HIS A 478 7.75 23.69 20.51
C HIS A 478 8.20 25.02 19.90
N LYS A 479 8.24 25.12 18.56
CA LYS A 479 8.62 26.36 17.86
C LYS A 479 7.66 27.53 18.12
N LEU A 480 6.37 27.23 18.21
CA LEU A 480 5.35 28.25 18.43
C LEU A 480 5.44 28.81 19.85
N TYR A 481 5.62 27.96 20.87
CA TYR A 481 5.84 28.42 22.24
C TYR A 481 7.15 29.19 22.41
N GLN A 482 8.23 28.82 21.71
CA GLN A 482 9.44 29.65 21.63
C GLN A 482 9.15 31.05 21.07
N GLN A 483 8.32 31.13 20.02
CA GLN A 483 7.92 32.39 19.40
C GLN A 483 7.06 33.28 20.32
N LEU A 484 6.38 32.67 21.29
CA LEU A 484 5.56 33.30 22.32
C LEU A 484 6.31 33.52 23.64
N GLU A 485 7.58 33.13 23.73
CA GLU A 485 8.41 33.21 24.95
C GLU A 485 7.84 32.39 26.14
N ASP A 486 7.10 31.31 25.84
CA ASP A 486 6.61 30.34 26.82
C ASP A 486 7.62 29.18 26.96
N GLU A 487 8.60 29.37 27.83
CA GLU A 487 9.72 28.42 28.00
C GLU A 487 9.28 27.04 28.52
N GLU A 488 8.25 26.99 29.37
CA GLU A 488 7.76 25.75 29.99
C GLU A 488 7.14 24.83 28.93
N ASN A 489 6.18 25.34 28.14
CA ASN A 489 5.54 24.55 27.10
C ASN A 489 6.50 24.25 25.94
N ALA A 490 7.42 25.16 25.63
CA ALA A 490 8.45 24.92 24.63
C ALA A 490 9.35 23.74 25.02
N ALA A 491 9.82 23.68 26.27
CA ALA A 491 10.65 22.58 26.77
C ALA A 491 9.90 21.25 26.84
N HIS A 492 8.62 21.28 27.26
CA HIS A 492 7.76 20.10 27.30
C HIS A 492 7.63 19.44 25.92
N HIS A 493 7.27 20.22 24.90
CA HIS A 493 7.09 19.69 23.55
C HIS A 493 8.41 19.35 22.85
N GLU A 494 9.51 20.02 23.20
CA GLU A 494 10.84 19.61 22.73
C GLU A 494 11.20 18.20 23.23
N GLN A 495 10.98 17.94 24.52
CA GLN A 495 11.25 16.63 25.12
C GLN A 495 10.42 15.54 24.45
N LEU A 496 9.12 15.76 24.23
CA LEU A 496 8.24 14.82 23.56
C LEU A 496 8.63 14.62 22.09
N HIS A 497 8.97 15.69 21.37
CA HIS A 497 9.47 15.59 20.00
C HIS A 497 10.74 14.72 19.95
N ARG A 498 11.71 14.94 20.83
CA ARG A 498 12.94 14.13 20.92
C ARG A 498 12.66 12.67 21.29
N ARG A 499 11.66 12.41 22.13
CA ARG A 499 11.25 11.05 22.53
C ARG A 499 10.63 10.27 21.37
N TYR A 500 9.75 10.90 20.59
CA TYR A 500 8.99 10.22 19.54
C TYR A 500 9.66 10.26 18.16
N LYS A 501 10.54 11.24 17.91
CA LYS A 501 11.34 11.30 16.69
C LYS A 501 12.35 10.14 16.66
N ARG A 502 12.42 9.46 15.53
CA ARG A 502 13.41 8.39 15.29
C ARG A 502 14.84 8.95 15.22
N ASP A 503 15.79 8.17 15.72
CA ASP A 503 17.22 8.44 15.55
C ASP A 503 17.66 8.09 14.11
N ASN A 504 17.81 9.11 13.28
CA ASN A 504 18.19 8.97 11.88
C ASN A 504 19.58 8.32 11.70
N THR A 505 20.54 8.58 12.59
CA THR A 505 21.91 8.06 12.47
C THR A 505 21.93 6.56 12.80
N ALA A 506 21.25 6.17 13.87
CA ALA A 506 21.08 4.76 14.21
C ALA A 506 20.28 4.03 13.11
N GLN A 507 19.24 4.66 12.55
CA GLN A 507 18.47 4.14 11.42
C GLN A 507 19.37 3.85 10.20
N SER A 508 20.17 4.83 9.75
CA SER A 508 21.08 4.64 8.61
C SER A 508 22.10 3.52 8.85
N THR A 509 22.57 3.36 10.09
CA THR A 509 23.51 2.30 10.46
C THR A 509 22.86 0.91 10.35
N ALA A 510 21.65 0.74 10.89
CA ALA A 510 20.90 -0.51 10.80
C ALA A 510 20.59 -0.89 9.34
N VAL A 511 20.15 0.08 8.53
CA VAL A 511 19.88 -0.12 7.10
C VAL A 511 21.14 -0.56 6.35
N ARG A 512 22.29 0.09 6.56
CA ARG A 512 23.55 -0.31 5.91
C ARG A 512 23.93 -1.76 6.25
N LYS A 513 23.92 -2.12 7.54
CA LYS A 513 24.22 -3.49 7.99
C LYS A 513 23.26 -4.51 7.37
N ALA A 514 21.98 -4.18 7.26
CA ALA A 514 20.98 -5.06 6.66
C ALA A 514 21.22 -5.27 5.16
N ARG A 515 21.57 -4.21 4.42
CA ARG A 515 21.88 -4.31 2.98
C ARG A 515 23.06 -5.25 2.69
N GLU A 516 24.06 -5.25 3.56
CA GLU A 516 25.21 -6.17 3.48
C GLU A 516 24.82 -7.62 3.80
N LYS A 517 23.90 -7.84 4.75
CA LYS A 517 23.48 -9.17 5.22
C LYS A 517 22.45 -9.85 4.30
N TYR A 518 21.59 -9.07 3.65
CA TYR A 518 20.42 -9.59 2.93
C TYR A 518 20.39 -9.11 1.47
N PRO A 519 21.13 -9.74 0.54
CA PRO A 519 21.23 -9.29 -0.85
C PRO A 519 19.89 -9.19 -1.57
N ALA A 520 19.02 -10.18 -1.42
CA ALA A 520 17.70 -10.17 -2.06
C ALA A 520 16.79 -9.06 -1.51
N ALA A 521 16.80 -8.85 -0.18
CA ALA A 521 16.06 -7.75 0.44
C ALA A 521 16.66 -6.37 0.11
N ASN A 522 17.97 -6.27 -0.08
CA ASN A 522 18.63 -5.07 -0.59
C ASN A 522 18.16 -4.75 -2.00
N LYS A 523 18.11 -5.77 -2.89
CA LYS A 523 17.58 -5.62 -4.26
C LYS A 523 16.13 -5.15 -4.25
N ALA A 524 15.29 -5.76 -3.42
CA ALA A 524 13.90 -5.38 -3.25
C ALA A 524 13.71 -3.96 -2.68
N ALA A 525 14.71 -3.39 -2.00
CA ALA A 525 14.70 -2.04 -1.44
C ALA A 525 15.23 -0.95 -2.41
N GLU A 526 15.63 -1.32 -3.62
CA GLU A 526 16.06 -0.35 -4.64
C GLU A 526 14.88 0.50 -5.12
N ALA A 527 15.18 1.72 -5.58
CA ALA A 527 14.14 2.65 -6.04
C ALA A 527 13.46 2.20 -7.35
N ILE A 528 14.14 1.35 -8.13
CA ILE A 528 13.61 0.67 -9.31
C ILE A 528 14.08 -0.78 -9.20
N VAL A 529 13.13 -1.71 -9.16
CA VAL A 529 13.42 -3.14 -9.08
C VAL A 529 12.89 -3.81 -10.33
N LYS A 530 13.79 -4.47 -11.07
CA LYS A 530 13.43 -5.44 -12.12
C LYS A 530 13.64 -6.84 -11.54
N TYR A 531 12.56 -7.60 -11.42
CA TYR A 531 12.61 -8.99 -10.97
C TYR A 531 12.94 -9.88 -12.15
N GLU A 532 14.11 -10.52 -12.12
CA GLU A 532 14.50 -11.45 -13.18
C GLU A 532 13.72 -12.75 -13.08
N LEU A 533 13.36 -13.32 -14.23
CA LEU A 533 12.86 -14.68 -14.29
C LEU A 533 14.01 -15.65 -14.49
N HIS A 534 14.05 -16.70 -13.66
CA HIS A 534 15.07 -17.73 -13.70
C HIS A 534 14.50 -19.04 -14.22
N LEU A 535 15.31 -19.81 -14.95
CA LEU A 535 14.90 -21.18 -15.31
C LEU A 535 14.72 -22.00 -14.01
N PRO A 536 13.62 -22.78 -13.92
CA PRO A 536 13.26 -23.51 -12.70
C PRO A 536 14.24 -24.62 -12.32
#